data_AF-A0A368GGE7-F1
#
_entry.id   AF-A0A368GGE7-F1
#
_cell.length_a   1.000
_cell.length_b   1.000
_cell.length_c   1.000
_cell.angle_alpha   90.00
_cell.angle_beta   90.00
_cell.angle_gamma   90.00
#
_symmetry.space_group_name_H-M   'P 1'
#
loop_
_entity.id
_entity.type
_entity.pdbx_description
1 polymer ?
#
loop_
_entity_poly.entity_id
_entity_poly.type
_entity_poly.pdbx_seq_one_letter_code
_entity_poly.pdbx_strand_id
1 'polypeptide(L)'
;MDQQLREIEGLLETSAHPASEDAATKIKKYVKLVLPHVALVAVVCLYAVIGAYIFYRLESPNEDRLKSVGKALIADMRGNLVAMIRTGRGSKEQWRDSIEGELYRFNDKIYKAFKEQYVRYADVRVAPSYAWSVRKEDGDRPKRHRNTKLRGEKGEKMWTASSALFFAATTMATIGYGNIVPATSSGRIACVVFALFGAPLAIITIGGIFLSTFY
;
A
#
# COMPACT_ATOMS: atom_id res chain seq x y z
N MET A 1 -35.59 68.34 -1.08
CA MET A 1 -35.58 66.86 -1.01
C MET A 1 -34.28 66.32 -1.61
N ASP A 2 -33.80 66.93 -2.70
CA ASP A 2 -32.61 66.50 -3.44
C ASP A 2 -31.28 66.63 -2.69
N GLN A 3 -31.17 67.58 -1.76
CA GLN A 3 -29.93 67.82 -1.02
C GLN A 3 -29.66 66.72 0.03
N GLN A 4 -30.71 66.23 0.68
CA GLN A 4 -30.64 65.08 1.58
C GLN A 4 -30.35 63.79 0.80
N LEU A 5 -30.92 63.62 -0.39
CA LEU A 5 -30.65 62.47 -1.26
C LEU A 5 -29.17 62.43 -1.69
N ARG A 6 -28.59 63.57 -2.05
CA ARG A 6 -27.16 63.68 -2.40
C ARG A 6 -26.23 63.41 -1.23
N GLU A 7 -26.59 63.82 -0.01
CA GLU A 7 -25.83 63.48 1.20
C GLU A 7 -25.87 61.98 1.49
N ILE A 8 -27.05 61.34 1.36
CA ILE A 8 -27.19 59.90 1.59
C ILE A 8 -26.44 59.10 0.52
N GLU A 9 -26.52 59.51 -0.75
CA GLU A 9 -25.83 58.90 -1.88
C GLU A 9 -24.30 59.07 -1.75
N GLY A 10 -23.84 60.24 -1.30
CA GLY A 10 -22.43 60.49 -0.98
C GLY A 10 -21.92 59.65 0.20
N LEU A 11 -22.73 59.44 1.24
CA LEU A 11 -22.39 58.55 2.37
C LEU A 11 -22.37 57.07 1.95
N LEU A 12 -23.24 56.68 1.01
CA LEU A 12 -23.29 55.32 0.47
C LEU A 12 -22.06 55.02 -0.40
N GLU A 13 -21.66 55.94 -1.29
CA GLU A 13 -20.42 55.83 -2.09
C GLU A 13 -19.16 55.84 -1.22
N THR A 14 -19.09 56.71 -0.20
CA THR A 14 -17.99 56.74 0.77
C THR A 14 -17.91 55.48 1.63
N SER A 15 -19.02 54.77 1.88
CA SER A 15 -19.00 53.52 2.65
C SER A 15 -18.70 52.27 1.80
N ALA A 16 -19.08 52.28 0.52
CA ALA A 16 -18.90 51.15 -0.40
C ALA A 16 -17.47 51.01 -0.94
N HIS A 17 -16.76 52.12 -1.13
CA HIS A 17 -15.39 52.10 -1.67
C HIS A 17 -14.29 51.61 -0.70
N PRO A 18 -14.21 52.05 0.57
CA PRO A 18 -13.08 51.70 1.45
C PRO A 18 -13.14 50.25 1.93
N ALA A 19 -14.33 49.69 2.15
CA ALA A 19 -14.46 48.35 2.72
C ALA A 19 -14.02 47.24 1.74
N SER A 20 -14.25 47.42 0.44
CA SER A 20 -13.92 46.41 -0.58
C SER A 20 -12.43 46.43 -0.97
N GLU A 21 -11.82 47.62 -1.09
CA GLU A 21 -10.38 47.77 -1.38
C GLU A 21 -9.51 47.31 -0.20
N ASP A 22 -9.89 47.63 1.03
CA ASP A 22 -9.17 47.19 2.22
C ASP A 22 -9.26 45.66 2.41
N ALA A 23 -10.42 45.06 2.14
CA ALA A 23 -10.60 43.61 2.19
C ALA A 23 -9.77 42.91 1.11
N ALA A 24 -9.81 43.39 -0.13
CA ALA A 24 -9.02 42.83 -1.22
C ALA A 24 -7.51 42.95 -0.97
N THR A 25 -7.06 44.05 -0.36
CA THR A 25 -5.65 44.29 -0.04
C THR A 25 -5.18 43.43 1.13
N LYS A 26 -6.00 43.27 2.17
CA LYS A 26 -5.75 42.33 3.29
C LYS A 26 -5.70 40.89 2.80
N ILE A 27 -6.65 40.47 1.95
CA ILE A 27 -6.67 39.13 1.34
C ILE A 27 -5.42 38.92 0.49
N LYS A 28 -5.02 39.86 -0.36
CA LYS A 28 -3.78 39.76 -1.14
C LYS A 28 -2.54 39.62 -0.24
N LYS A 29 -2.50 40.34 0.89
CA LYS A 29 -1.41 40.25 1.89
C LYS A 29 -1.39 38.88 2.56
N TYR A 30 -2.55 38.39 2.99
CA TYR A 30 -2.70 37.10 3.66
C TYR A 30 -2.40 35.93 2.71
N VAL A 31 -2.88 36.00 1.47
CA VAL A 31 -2.55 35.06 0.40
C VAL A 31 -1.03 35.09 0.15
N LYS A 32 -0.40 36.24 -0.05
CA LYS A 32 1.07 36.30 -0.23
C LYS A 32 1.87 35.76 0.96
N LEU A 33 1.32 35.84 2.18
CA LEU A 33 1.96 35.35 3.39
C LEU A 33 1.83 33.82 3.53
N VAL A 34 0.67 33.26 3.22
CA VAL A 34 0.36 31.82 3.40
C VAL A 34 0.72 30.98 2.16
N LEU A 35 0.75 31.60 0.97
CA LEU A 35 1.01 30.94 -0.31
C LEU A 35 2.36 30.23 -0.41
N PRO A 36 3.51 30.74 0.09
CA PRO A 36 4.75 29.96 0.06
C PRO A 36 4.67 28.69 0.93
N HIS A 37 3.97 28.73 2.06
CA HIS A 37 3.78 27.57 2.94
C HIS A 37 2.88 26.50 2.29
N VAL A 38 1.74 26.92 1.74
CA VAL A 38 0.82 26.00 1.05
C VAL A 38 1.47 25.44 -0.22
N ALA A 39 2.24 26.25 -0.96
CA ALA A 39 2.98 25.79 -2.12
C ALA A 39 4.02 24.74 -1.75
N LEU A 40 4.77 24.93 -0.66
CA LEU A 40 5.78 23.98 -0.20
C LEU A 40 5.15 22.64 0.20
N VAL A 41 4.04 22.67 0.94
CA VAL A 41 3.27 21.46 1.31
C VAL A 41 2.70 20.78 0.06
N ALA A 42 2.14 21.54 -0.88
CA ALA A 42 1.61 21.00 -2.12
C ALA A 42 2.69 20.32 -2.97
N VAL A 43 3.90 20.88 -3.03
CA VAL A 43 5.06 20.26 -3.71
C VAL A 43 5.44 18.94 -3.06
N VAL A 44 5.48 18.87 -1.72
CA VAL A 44 5.74 17.63 -0.98
C VAL A 44 4.67 16.57 -1.25
N CYS A 45 3.39 16.95 -1.21
CA CYS A 45 2.30 16.04 -1.50
C CYS A 45 2.38 15.52 -2.94
N LEU A 46 2.65 16.39 -3.91
CA LEU A 46 2.81 16.01 -5.31
C LEU A 46 4.00 15.05 -5.49
N TYR A 47 5.13 15.34 -4.85
CA TYR A 47 6.32 14.49 -4.87
C TYR A 47 6.04 13.10 -4.27
N ALA A 48 5.27 13.02 -3.19
CA ALA A 48 4.83 11.75 -2.59
C ALA A 48 3.96 10.94 -3.56
N VAL A 49 3.01 11.59 -4.23
CA VAL A 49 2.11 10.94 -5.20
C VAL A 49 2.88 10.45 -6.42
N ILE A 50 3.82 11.25 -6.94
CA ILE A 50 4.69 10.87 -8.07
C ILE A 50 5.56 9.66 -7.67
N GLY A 51 6.20 9.71 -6.50
CA GLY A 51 6.99 8.59 -5.98
C GLY A 51 6.16 7.31 -5.84
N ALA A 52 4.97 7.42 -5.24
CA ALA A 52 4.04 6.31 -5.09
C ALA A 52 3.63 5.71 -6.45
N TYR A 53 3.37 6.55 -7.45
CA TYR A 53 3.03 6.10 -8.79
C TYR A 53 4.19 5.35 -9.46
N ILE A 54 5.43 5.87 -9.31
CA ILE A 54 6.65 5.24 -9.82
C ILE A 54 6.85 3.87 -9.18
N PHE A 55 6.82 3.78 -7.84
CA PHE A 55 6.98 2.50 -7.13
C PHE A 55 5.88 1.51 -7.47
N TYR A 56 4.63 1.97 -7.55
CA TYR A 56 3.51 1.13 -7.96
C TYR A 56 3.73 0.54 -9.36
N ARG A 57 4.16 1.34 -10.34
CA ARG A 57 4.39 0.87 -11.71
C ARG A 57 5.60 -0.07 -11.83
N LEU A 58 6.65 0.16 -11.05
CA LEU A 58 7.86 -0.67 -11.06
C LEU A 58 7.66 -2.01 -10.35
N GLU A 59 6.96 -2.03 -9.23
CA GLU A 59 6.87 -3.21 -8.36
C GLU A 59 5.60 -4.04 -8.59
N SER A 60 4.47 -3.44 -8.99
CA SER A 60 3.24 -4.18 -9.27
C SER A 60 3.39 -5.32 -10.28
N PRO A 61 4.07 -5.18 -11.43
CA PRO A 61 4.18 -6.28 -12.39
C PRO A 61 5.06 -7.42 -11.88
N ASN A 62 6.07 -7.12 -11.07
CA ASN A 62 6.96 -8.13 -10.51
C ASN A 62 6.27 -8.91 -9.38
N GLU A 63 5.46 -8.23 -8.57
CA GLU A 63 4.69 -8.86 -7.49
C GLU A 63 3.65 -9.88 -8.02
N ASP A 64 2.89 -9.51 -9.06
CA ASP A 64 1.87 -10.38 -9.64
C ASP A 64 2.50 -11.66 -10.22
N ARG A 65 3.67 -11.54 -10.87
CA ARG A 65 4.40 -12.69 -11.42
C ARG A 65 4.95 -13.59 -10.32
N LEU A 66 5.63 -13.04 -9.31
CA LEU A 66 6.21 -13.81 -8.21
C LEU A 66 5.15 -14.54 -7.39
N LYS A 67 4.02 -13.88 -7.12
CA LYS A 67 2.89 -14.49 -6.41
C LYS A 67 2.28 -15.67 -7.15
N SER A 68 2.09 -15.56 -8.46
CA SER A 68 1.49 -16.65 -9.25
C SER A 68 2.38 -17.90 -9.29
N VAL A 69 3.69 -17.71 -9.44
CA VAL A 69 4.67 -18.80 -9.46
C VAL A 69 4.77 -19.47 -8.08
N GLY A 70 4.86 -18.69 -6.99
CA GLY A 70 4.94 -19.23 -5.64
C GLY A 70 3.67 -20.00 -5.23
N LYS A 71 2.49 -19.50 -5.60
CA LYS A 71 1.21 -20.19 -5.34
C LYS A 71 1.12 -21.52 -6.06
N ALA A 72 1.49 -21.57 -7.34
CA ALA A 72 1.46 -22.80 -8.13
C ALA A 72 2.46 -23.83 -7.58
N LEU A 73 3.68 -23.40 -7.26
CA LEU A 73 4.72 -24.25 -6.68
C LEU A 73 4.28 -24.87 -5.35
N ILE A 74 3.73 -24.06 -4.45
CA ILE A 74 3.28 -24.53 -3.13
C ILE A 74 2.10 -25.49 -3.26
N ALA A 75 1.16 -25.21 -4.18
CA ALA A 75 0.01 -26.09 -4.41
C ALA A 75 0.42 -27.46 -4.97
N ASP A 76 1.36 -27.48 -5.92
CA ASP A 76 1.90 -28.70 -6.54
C ASP A 76 2.66 -29.56 -5.53
N MET A 77 3.61 -28.97 -4.80
CA MET A 77 4.39 -29.68 -3.79
C MET A 77 3.51 -30.22 -2.65
N ARG A 78 2.50 -29.46 -2.23
CA ARG A 78 1.51 -29.95 -1.26
C ARG A 78 0.75 -31.16 -1.81
N GLY A 79 0.34 -31.10 -3.08
CA GLY A 79 -0.33 -32.23 -3.74
C GLY A 79 0.53 -33.49 -3.72
N ASN A 80 1.82 -33.35 -4.04
CA ASN A 80 2.77 -34.46 -4.02
C ASN A 80 2.97 -35.04 -2.61
N LEU A 81 3.17 -34.17 -1.60
CA LEU A 81 3.35 -34.58 -0.21
C LEU A 81 2.10 -35.31 0.34
N VAL A 82 0.91 -34.78 0.07
CA VAL A 82 -0.36 -35.39 0.48
C VAL A 82 -0.58 -36.73 -0.25
N ALA A 83 -0.23 -36.81 -1.53
CA ALA A 83 -0.30 -38.05 -2.29
C ALA A 83 0.63 -39.12 -1.69
N MET A 84 1.86 -38.77 -1.31
CA MET A 84 2.80 -39.71 -0.69
C MET A 84 2.37 -40.15 0.72
N ILE A 85 1.80 -39.24 1.53
CA ILE A 85 1.24 -39.58 2.84
C ILE A 85 0.04 -40.54 2.69
N ARG A 86 -0.84 -40.27 1.73
CA ARG A 86 -2.07 -41.05 1.52
C ARG A 86 -1.81 -42.42 0.90
N THR A 87 -0.85 -42.51 -0.02
CA THR A 87 -0.58 -43.76 -0.76
C THR A 87 0.25 -44.75 0.05
N GLY A 88 0.94 -44.31 1.11
CA GLY A 88 1.53 -45.17 2.15
C GLY A 88 2.17 -46.44 1.60
N ARG A 89 3.11 -46.30 0.67
CA ARG A 89 3.62 -47.45 -0.11
C ARG A 89 4.97 -47.95 0.46
N GLY A 90 5.04 -49.24 0.77
CA GLY A 90 6.29 -49.94 1.12
C GLY A 90 6.49 -50.28 2.60
N SER A 91 7.68 -50.77 2.95
CA SER A 91 8.11 -50.97 4.35
C SER A 91 8.09 -49.62 5.09
N LYS A 92 7.72 -49.64 6.37
CA LYS A 92 7.58 -48.45 7.22
C LYS A 92 8.84 -47.57 7.21
N GLU A 93 10.02 -48.17 7.09
CA GLU A 93 11.31 -47.50 7.03
C GLU A 93 11.53 -46.77 5.69
N GLN A 94 11.33 -47.47 4.57
CA GLN A 94 11.45 -46.88 3.23
C GLN A 94 10.44 -45.74 3.00
N TRP A 95 9.23 -45.91 3.54
CA TRP A 95 8.22 -44.85 3.52
C TRP A 95 8.64 -43.65 4.36
N ARG A 96 9.21 -43.88 5.55
CA ARG A 96 9.73 -42.81 6.43
C ARG A 96 10.80 -41.99 5.72
N ASP A 97 11.81 -42.66 5.16
CA ASP A 97 12.95 -41.98 4.53
C ASP A 97 12.53 -41.18 3.29
N SER A 98 11.58 -41.71 2.51
CA SER A 98 11.04 -41.02 1.33
C SER A 98 10.22 -39.78 1.71
N ILE A 99 9.39 -39.87 2.76
CA ILE A 99 8.61 -38.74 3.27
C ILE A 99 9.49 -37.68 3.90
N GLU A 100 10.50 -38.09 4.68
CA GLU A 100 11.43 -37.19 5.34
C GLU A 100 12.23 -36.37 4.31
N GLY A 101 12.73 -37.03 3.26
CA GLY A 101 13.40 -36.36 2.14
C GLY A 101 12.53 -35.36 1.40
N GLU A 102 11.25 -35.68 1.14
CA GLU A 102 10.34 -34.72 0.52
C GLU A 102 9.97 -33.58 1.45
N LEU A 103 9.78 -33.86 2.74
CA LEU A 103 9.43 -32.84 3.73
C LEU A 103 10.55 -31.80 3.85
N TYR A 104 11.81 -32.22 3.83
CA TYR A 104 12.94 -31.30 3.78
C TYR A 104 12.95 -30.44 2.52
N ARG A 105 12.70 -31.03 1.34
CA ARG A 105 12.60 -30.28 0.08
C ARG A 105 11.43 -29.29 0.08
N PHE A 106 10.30 -29.71 0.63
CA PHE A 106 9.12 -28.86 0.78
C PHE A 106 9.40 -27.69 1.72
N ASN A 107 10.02 -27.94 2.87
CA ASN A 107 10.37 -26.91 3.84
C ASN A 107 11.36 -25.89 3.27
N ASP A 108 12.42 -26.34 2.58
CA ASP A 108 13.39 -25.43 1.92
C ASP A 108 12.72 -24.55 0.85
N LYS A 109 11.88 -25.16 0.00
CA LYS A 109 11.17 -24.43 -1.05
C LYS A 109 10.10 -23.51 -0.51
N ILE A 110 9.40 -23.88 0.57
CA ILE A 110 8.49 -22.99 1.30
C ILE A 110 9.28 -21.80 1.83
N TYR A 111 10.39 -22.04 2.51
CA TYR A 111 11.20 -20.99 3.08
C TYR A 111 11.68 -20.00 2.01
N LYS A 112 12.18 -20.50 0.87
CA LYS A 112 12.54 -19.68 -0.28
C LYS A 112 11.35 -18.95 -0.89
N ALA A 113 10.20 -19.59 -1.05
CA ALA A 113 8.99 -18.94 -1.59
C ALA A 113 8.46 -17.82 -0.68
N PHE A 114 8.52 -18.01 0.64
CA PHE A 114 8.19 -16.96 1.61
C PHE A 114 9.18 -15.80 1.56
N LYS A 115 10.49 -16.11 1.44
CA LYS A 115 11.55 -15.11 1.45
C LYS A 115 11.67 -14.32 0.13
N GLU A 116 11.48 -14.97 -1.01
CA GLU A 116 11.79 -14.43 -2.33
C GLU A 116 10.57 -14.13 -3.21
N GLN A 117 9.45 -14.82 -2.99
CA GLN A 117 8.27 -14.74 -3.89
C GLN A 117 7.06 -14.02 -3.28
N TYR A 118 7.25 -13.31 -2.15
CA TYR A 118 6.20 -12.51 -1.49
C TYR A 118 4.93 -13.32 -1.16
N VAL A 119 5.05 -14.65 -0.99
CA VAL A 119 3.93 -15.49 -0.60
C VAL A 119 3.64 -15.26 0.89
N ARG A 120 2.41 -14.88 1.24
CA ARG A 120 2.00 -14.68 2.64
C ARG A 120 1.40 -15.94 3.23
N TYR A 121 1.36 -16.03 4.56
CA TYR A 121 0.70 -17.12 5.27
C TYR A 121 -0.78 -17.27 4.86
N ALA A 122 -1.46 -16.16 4.56
CA ALA A 122 -2.84 -16.17 4.06
C ALA A 122 -3.00 -16.89 2.71
N ASP A 123 -2.00 -16.85 1.83
CA ASP A 123 -2.01 -17.56 0.55
C ASP A 123 -1.70 -19.07 0.70
N VAL A 124 -1.05 -19.44 1.80
CA VAL A 124 -0.73 -20.83 2.17
C VAL A 124 -1.86 -21.45 3.01
N ARG A 125 -2.74 -20.63 3.59
CA ARG A 125 -3.93 -21.14 4.28
C ARG A 125 -4.77 -21.94 3.30
N VAL A 126 -5.06 -23.16 3.73
CA VAL A 126 -6.43 -23.54 4.06
C VAL A 126 -7.55 -23.32 3.04
N ALA A 127 -7.34 -23.19 1.72
CA ALA A 127 -8.47 -23.07 0.80
C ALA A 127 -9.47 -24.22 1.10
N PRO A 128 -10.76 -23.94 1.35
CA PRO A 128 -11.74 -24.96 1.75
C PRO A 128 -11.87 -26.11 0.75
N SER A 129 -11.33 -25.94 -0.46
CA SER A 129 -11.23 -26.91 -1.53
C SER A 129 -10.32 -28.12 -1.24
N TYR A 130 -9.80 -28.30 -0.04
CA TYR A 130 -9.26 -29.59 0.43
C TYR A 130 -9.73 -29.99 1.83
N ALA A 131 -10.50 -29.13 2.50
CA ALA A 131 -11.24 -29.49 3.72
C ALA A 131 -12.37 -30.50 3.42
N TRP A 132 -12.91 -30.51 2.19
CA TRP A 132 -13.91 -31.51 1.78
C TRP A 132 -13.34 -32.92 1.64
N SER A 133 -12.04 -33.08 1.39
CA SER A 133 -11.39 -34.39 1.29
C SER A 133 -10.97 -34.99 2.64
N VAL A 134 -10.88 -34.17 3.69
CA VAL A 134 -10.56 -34.60 5.07
C VAL A 134 -11.83 -34.96 5.85
N ARG A 135 -12.97 -34.36 5.52
CA ARG A 135 -14.27 -34.65 6.16
C ARG A 135 -15.09 -35.60 5.30
N LYS A 136 -14.61 -36.84 5.12
CA LYS A 136 -15.41 -37.90 4.45
C LYS A 136 -15.67 -39.11 5.35
N GLU A 137 -15.46 -38.98 6.65
CA GLU A 137 -15.66 -40.07 7.62
C GLU A 137 -16.71 -39.76 8.70
N ASP A 138 -17.46 -38.67 8.58
CA ASP A 138 -18.52 -38.38 9.55
C ASP A 138 -19.87 -38.16 8.86
N GLY A 139 -20.85 -38.88 9.37
CA GLY A 139 -22.05 -39.33 8.68
C GLY A 139 -22.96 -38.24 8.13
N ASP A 140 -23.59 -38.65 7.03
CA ASP A 140 -24.80 -38.18 6.36
C ASP A 140 -25.61 -37.08 7.07
N ARG A 141 -25.33 -35.81 6.73
CA ARG A 141 -26.27 -34.69 6.95
C ARG A 141 -26.29 -33.79 5.71
N PRO A 142 -27.45 -33.57 5.06
CA PRO A 142 -27.52 -32.73 3.88
C PRO A 142 -27.38 -31.26 4.28
N LYS A 143 -26.21 -30.67 4.02
CA LYS A 143 -25.98 -29.24 4.24
C LYS A 143 -26.41 -28.44 3.01
N ARG A 144 -27.56 -27.78 3.19
CA ARG A 144 -28.09 -26.63 2.46
C ARG A 144 -26.94 -25.84 1.79
N HIS A 145 -26.89 -25.90 0.46
CA HIS A 145 -25.91 -25.21 -0.37
C HIS A 145 -26.14 -23.69 -0.21
N ARG A 146 -25.55 -23.07 0.82
CA ARG A 146 -25.36 -21.62 0.80
C ARG A 146 -24.39 -21.38 -0.33
N ASN A 147 -24.91 -20.78 -1.39
CA ASN A 147 -24.14 -20.19 -2.46
C ASN A 147 -23.39 -18.98 -1.86
N THR A 148 -22.42 -19.27 -1.01
CA THR A 148 -21.47 -18.28 -0.52
C THR A 148 -20.64 -17.97 -1.75
N LYS A 149 -21.08 -16.94 -2.47
CA LYS A 149 -20.32 -16.20 -3.46
C LYS A 149 -18.91 -16.10 -2.88
N LEU A 150 -18.00 -16.99 -3.31
CA LEU A 150 -16.58 -16.92 -3.03
C LEU A 150 -16.17 -15.66 -3.77
N ARG A 151 -16.38 -14.52 -3.13
CA ARG A 151 -15.73 -13.26 -3.43
C ARG A 151 -14.28 -13.66 -3.46
N GLY A 152 -13.78 -13.88 -4.67
CA GLY A 152 -12.44 -14.42 -4.88
C GLY A 152 -11.54 -13.65 -3.94
N GLU A 153 -10.88 -14.38 -3.05
CA GLU A 153 -9.76 -13.85 -2.30
C GLU A 153 -8.75 -13.43 -3.37
N LYS A 154 -8.93 -12.21 -3.89
CA LYS A 154 -7.92 -11.47 -4.61
C LYS A 154 -6.83 -11.35 -3.57
N GLY A 155 -5.89 -12.31 -3.58
CA GLY A 155 -4.81 -12.36 -2.62
C GLY A 155 -4.24 -10.96 -2.50
N GLU A 156 -4.30 -10.40 -1.29
CA GLU A 156 -4.11 -8.98 -1.05
C GLU A 156 -2.83 -8.52 -1.73
N LYS A 157 -2.94 -7.62 -2.72
CA LYS A 157 -1.77 -7.01 -3.36
C LYS A 157 -1.03 -6.19 -2.31
N MET A 158 0.28 -6.41 -2.19
CA MET A 158 1.14 -5.68 -1.25
C MET A 158 1.35 -4.26 -1.77
N TRP A 159 1.50 -4.10 -3.09
CA TRP A 159 1.52 -2.83 -3.79
C TRP A 159 0.12 -2.46 -4.28
N THR A 160 -0.61 -1.72 -3.43
CA THR A 160 -1.81 -0.96 -3.79
C THR A 160 -1.45 0.52 -3.87
N ALA A 161 -2.28 1.34 -4.50
CA ALA A 161 -2.05 2.79 -4.55
C ALA A 161 -1.89 3.39 -3.13
N SER A 162 -2.70 2.95 -2.17
CA SER A 162 -2.64 3.41 -0.79
C SER A 162 -1.36 2.96 -0.06
N SER A 163 -0.96 1.69 -0.23
CA SER A 163 0.27 1.20 0.41
C SER A 163 1.54 1.77 -0.25
N ALA A 164 1.52 2.02 -1.56
CA ALA A 164 2.60 2.70 -2.27
C ALA A 164 2.73 4.17 -1.80
N LEU A 165 1.62 4.86 -1.58
CA LEU A 165 1.62 6.22 -1.03
C LEU A 165 2.13 6.25 0.41
N PHE A 166 1.69 5.31 1.24
CA PHE A 166 2.19 5.16 2.60
C PHE A 166 3.69 4.86 2.64
N PHE A 167 4.16 3.99 1.75
CA PHE A 167 5.59 3.70 1.59
C PHE A 167 6.37 4.96 1.15
N ALA A 168 5.90 5.68 0.13
CA ALA A 168 6.53 6.91 -0.33
C ALA A 168 6.59 7.98 0.77
N ALA A 169 5.49 8.17 1.51
CA ALA A 169 5.41 9.13 2.61
C ALA A 169 6.36 8.77 3.76
N THR A 170 6.39 7.50 4.18
CA THR A 170 7.27 7.05 5.28
C THR A 170 8.75 6.99 4.88
N THR A 171 9.05 6.75 3.61
CA THR A 171 10.40 6.86 3.03
C THR A 171 10.87 8.30 3.02
N MET A 172 10.01 9.23 2.59
CA MET A 172 10.30 10.66 2.58
C MET A 172 10.49 11.21 4.00
N ALA A 173 9.64 10.79 4.93
CA ALA A 173 9.75 11.12 6.35
C ALA A 173 10.92 10.41 7.05
N THR A 174 11.68 9.56 6.34
CA THR A 174 12.80 8.76 6.87
C THR A 174 12.42 7.82 8.04
N ILE A 175 11.13 7.50 8.19
CA ILE A 175 10.63 6.56 9.22
C ILE A 175 10.98 5.12 8.83
N GLY A 176 10.67 4.74 7.58
CA GLY A 176 11.07 3.46 7.00
C GLY A 176 10.66 2.19 7.78
N TYR A 177 9.35 1.91 7.92
CA TYR A 177 8.86 0.73 8.65
C TYR A 177 9.36 -0.64 8.14
N GLY A 178 9.83 -0.73 6.89
CA GLY A 178 10.38 -1.97 6.31
C GLY A 178 9.38 -3.09 6.00
N ASN A 179 8.08 -2.91 6.27
CA ASN A 179 7.05 -3.91 6.00
C ASN A 179 6.81 -4.14 4.49
N ILE A 180 7.06 -3.13 3.66
CA ILE A 180 6.98 -3.20 2.20
C ILE A 180 8.27 -2.59 1.68
N VAL A 181 9.02 -3.34 0.87
CA VAL A 181 10.28 -2.90 0.27
C VAL A 181 10.32 -3.29 -1.21
N PRO A 182 10.91 -2.45 -2.07
CA PRO A 182 11.05 -2.78 -3.48
C PRO A 182 11.91 -4.04 -3.68
N ALA A 183 11.33 -5.04 -4.33
CA ALA A 183 12.02 -6.29 -4.65
C ALA A 183 13.03 -6.06 -5.77
N THR A 184 12.64 -5.24 -6.73
CA THR A 184 13.33 -5.10 -8.01
C THR A 184 14.58 -4.25 -7.86
N SER A 185 15.64 -4.60 -8.60
CA SER A 185 16.87 -3.80 -8.62
C SER A 185 16.60 -2.35 -9.03
N SER A 186 15.70 -2.15 -10.00
CA SER A 186 15.24 -0.82 -10.45
C SER A 186 14.46 -0.06 -9.38
N GLY A 187 13.57 -0.74 -8.64
CA GLY A 187 12.80 -0.13 -7.54
C GLY A 187 13.68 0.27 -6.37
N ARG A 188 14.74 -0.49 -6.08
CA ARG A 188 15.74 -0.13 -5.06
C ARG A 188 16.55 1.11 -5.46
N ILE A 189 17.01 1.19 -6.71
CA ILE A 189 17.72 2.38 -7.22
C ILE A 189 16.78 3.60 -7.16
N ALA A 190 15.54 3.45 -7.62
CA ALA A 190 14.53 4.51 -7.52
C ALA A 190 14.28 4.94 -6.07
N CYS A 191 14.26 3.99 -5.13
CA CYS A 191 14.11 4.27 -3.69
C CYS A 191 15.27 5.10 -3.13
N VAL A 192 16.51 4.77 -3.50
CA VAL A 192 17.70 5.51 -3.06
C VAL A 192 17.65 6.94 -3.58
N VAL A 193 17.40 7.12 -4.89
CA VAL A 193 17.27 8.45 -5.50
C VAL A 193 16.11 9.24 -4.86
N PHE A 194 14.97 8.59 -4.65
CA PHE A 194 13.80 9.22 -4.05
C PHE A 194 14.07 9.68 -2.60
N ALA A 195 14.77 8.87 -1.81
CA ALA A 195 15.13 9.21 -0.43
C ALA A 195 16.15 10.35 -0.35
N LEU A 196 17.13 10.39 -1.26
CA LEU A 196 18.15 11.45 -1.33
C LEU A 196 17.54 12.85 -1.52
N PHE A 197 16.52 12.98 -2.36
CA PHE A 197 15.82 14.26 -2.56
C PHE A 197 14.65 14.46 -1.58
N GLY A 198 14.04 13.37 -1.12
CA GLY A 198 12.90 13.41 -0.21
C GLY A 198 13.26 13.88 1.20
N ALA A 199 14.40 13.44 1.75
CA ALA A 199 14.80 13.81 3.11
C ALA A 199 15.11 15.32 3.25
N PRO A 200 15.90 15.97 2.36
CA PRO A 200 16.09 17.42 2.39
C PRO A 200 14.76 18.18 2.24
N LEU A 201 13.89 17.72 1.34
CA LEU A 201 12.59 18.35 1.10
C LEU A 201 11.68 18.28 2.35
N ALA A 202 11.68 17.15 3.05
CA ALA A 202 10.94 16.99 4.31
C ALA A 202 11.48 17.92 5.40
N ILE A 203 12.81 18.04 5.54
CA ILE A 203 13.46 18.91 6.52
C ILE A 203 13.12 20.38 6.25
N ILE A 204 13.22 20.84 4.99
CA ILE A 204 12.88 22.22 4.60
C ILE A 204 11.40 22.52 4.89
N THR A 205 10.52 21.56 4.64
CA THR A 205 9.07 21.72 4.88
C THR A 205 8.73 21.81 6.35
N ILE A 206 9.30 20.91 7.17
CA ILE A 206 9.11 20.95 8.63
C ILE A 206 9.69 22.25 9.20
N GLY A 207 10.88 22.66 8.77
CA GLY A 207 11.50 23.91 9.19
C GLY A 207 10.68 25.14 8.83
N GLY A 208 10.14 25.20 7.61
CA GLY A 208 9.29 26.29 7.14
C GLY A 208 7.96 26.40 7.91
N ILE A 209 7.31 25.27 8.21
CA ILE A 209 6.08 25.24 9.01
C ILE A 209 6.37 25.66 10.46
N PHE A 210 7.45 25.13 11.05
CA PHE A 210 7.84 25.46 12.43
C PHE A 210 8.13 26.95 12.56
N LEU A 211 8.93 27.55 11.66
CA LEU A 211 9.19 28.98 11.69
C LEU A 211 7.90 29.82 11.62
N SER A 212 6.94 29.45 10.77
CA SER A 212 5.67 30.17 10.63
C SER A 212 4.71 30.02 11.80
N THR A 213 4.91 29.02 12.66
CA THR A 213 4.06 28.80 13.84
C THR A 213 4.58 29.59 15.05
N PHE A 214 5.88 29.89 15.07
CA PHE A 214 6.56 30.55 16.18
C PHE A 214 6.92 32.04 15.91
N TYR A 215 6.62 32.57 14.73
CA TYR A 215 6.89 33.95 14.30
C TYR A 215 5.70 34.54 13.57
#